data_AF-A0AAI8LLI3-F1
#
_entry.id   AF-A0AAI8LLI3-F1
#
_cell.length_a   1.000
_cell.length_b   1.000
_cell.length_c   1.000
_cell.angle_alpha   90.00
_cell.angle_beta   90.00
_cell.angle_gamma   90.00
#
_symmetry.space_group_name_H-M   'P 1'
#
loop_
_entity.id
_entity.type
_entity.pdbx_description
1 polymer ?
#
loop_
_entity_poly.entity_id
_entity_poly.type
_entity_poly.pdbx_seq_one_letter_code
_entity_poly.pdbx_strand_id
1 'polypeptide(L)' 'MRNYWYVSLSNKYPQPNADDPIRVVQSVQIKKKYSIVEMTRESTPNEIDKCKLIYCGHGFFDEPNIQNNINKNLRD' A
#
# COMPACT_ATOMS: atom_id res chain seq x y z
N MET A 1 13.59 -2.99 -6.91
CA MET A 1 13.65 -3.03 -5.43
C MET A 1 12.43 -3.83 -4.98
N ARG A 2 12.54 -4.70 -3.97
CA ARG A 2 11.36 -5.39 -3.44
C ARG A 2 10.62 -4.43 -2.52
N ASN A 3 9.32 -4.28 -2.74
CA ASN A 3 8.50 -3.27 -2.07
C ASN A 3 7.31 -3.93 -1.40
N TYR A 4 6.75 -3.25 -0.40
CA TYR A 4 5.54 -3.67 0.28
C TYR A 4 4.33 -3.08 -0.44
N TRP A 5 3.36 -3.93 -0.72
CA TRP A 5 2.16 -3.56 -1.46
C TRP A 5 0.95 -3.57 -0.55
N TYR A 6 0.17 -2.49 -0.62
CA TYR A 6 -1.06 -2.36 0.13
C TYR A 6 -2.20 -1.87 -0.75
N VAL A 7 -3.42 -2.24 -0.39
CA VAL A 7 -4.65 -1.57 -0.84
C VAL A 7 -5.18 -0.70 0.28
N SER A 8 -5.37 0.59 0.02
CA SER A 8 -6.08 1.51 0.92
C SER A 8 -7.56 1.53 0.56
N LEU A 9 -8.41 1.18 1.51
CA LEU A 9 -9.87 1.27 1.35
C LEU A 9 -10.42 2.68 1.59
N SER A 10 -9.59 3.59 2.11
CA SER A 10 -10.02 4.96 2.44
C SER A 10 -9.51 6.00 1.45
N ASN A 11 -8.78 5.58 0.41
CA ASN A 11 -7.98 6.45 -0.48
C ASN A 11 -6.94 7.33 0.23
N LYS A 12 -6.73 7.14 1.53
CA LYS A 12 -5.64 7.75 2.28
C LYS A 12 -4.41 6.86 2.22
N TYR A 13 -3.25 7.46 2.25
CA TYR A 13 -1.97 6.76 2.31
C TYR A 13 -1.02 7.51 3.26
N PRO A 14 -0.01 6.82 3.83
CA PRO A 14 0.96 7.45 4.71
C PRO A 14 1.64 8.62 4.00
N GLN A 15 1.55 9.81 4.60
CA GLN A 15 2.25 10.98 4.10
C GLN A 15 3.65 11.01 4.73
N PRO A 16 4.68 11.43 3.98
CA PRO A 16 5.99 11.63 4.55
C PRO A 16 5.90 12.69 5.66
N ASN A 17 6.25 12.31 6.88
CA ASN A 17 6.42 13.26 7.99
C ASN A 17 7.88 13.76 8.02
N ALA A 18 8.12 14.88 8.69
CA ALA A 18 9.44 15.49 8.81
C ALA A 18 10.48 14.55 9.46
N ASP A 19 10.02 13.60 10.30
CA ASP A 19 10.87 12.63 11.02
C ASP A 19 10.91 11.23 10.38
N ASP A 20 10.18 10.99 9.28
CA ASP A 20 10.21 9.68 8.60
C ASP A 20 11.46 9.57 7.71
N PRO A 21 12.10 8.38 7.62
CA PRO A 21 13.16 8.15 6.65
C PRO A 21 12.67 8.45 5.23
N ILE A 22 13.61 8.92 4.41
CA ILE A 22 13.41 9.36 3.02
C ILE A 22 12.39 8.46 2.30
N ARG A 23 11.19 9.02 2.13
CA ARG A 23 10.10 8.55 1.25
C ARG A 23 9.65 7.09 1.48
N VAL A 24 8.83 6.90 2.52
CA VAL A 24 8.13 5.63 2.82
C VAL A 24 7.23 5.15 1.67
N VAL A 25 6.53 6.08 1.00
CA VAL A 25 5.64 5.78 -0.14
C VAL A 25 6.33 6.09 -1.46
N GLN A 26 6.54 5.07 -2.29
CA GLN A 26 7.15 5.23 -3.61
C GLN A 26 6.13 5.68 -4.65
N SER A 27 5.02 4.97 -4.75
CA SER A 27 3.96 5.26 -5.70
C SER A 27 2.56 5.01 -5.10
N VAL A 28 1.58 5.74 -5.64
CA VAL A 28 0.17 5.57 -5.31
C VAL A 28 -0.64 5.58 -6.59
N GLN A 29 -1.44 4.54 -6.81
CA GLN A 29 -2.39 4.47 -7.91
C GLN A 29 -3.80 4.67 -7.35
N ILE A 30 -4.32 5.91 -7.48
CA ILE A 30 -5.65 6.27 -6.97
C ILE A 30 -6.72 5.72 -7.92
N LYS A 31 -7.70 5.01 -7.36
CA LYS A 31 -8.92 4.56 -8.04
C LYS A 31 -10.13 5.15 -7.32
N LYS A 32 -11.33 4.92 -7.88
CA LYS A 32 -12.57 5.56 -7.40
C LYS A 32 -12.87 5.25 -5.92
N LYS A 33 -12.67 4.01 -5.48
CA LYS A 33 -12.99 3.56 -4.11
C LYS A 33 -11.78 3.16 -3.26
N TYR A 34 -10.63 2.96 -3.89
CA TYR A 34 -9.45 2.43 -3.24
C TYR A 34 -8.18 2.95 -3.92
N SER A 35 -7.05 2.83 -3.26
CA SER A 35 -5.75 3.16 -3.83
C SER A 35 -4.78 2.00 -3.64
N ILE A 36 -3.94 1.73 -4.64
CA ILE A 36 -2.83 0.78 -4.50
C ILE A 36 -1.61 1.59 -4.08
N VAL A 37 -0.97 1.20 -2.99
CA VAL A 37 0.14 1.92 -2.37
C VAL A 37 1.38 1.03 -2.39
N GLU A 38 2.47 1.57 -2.92
CA GLU A 38 3.79 0.94 -2.94
C GLU A 38 4.68 1.58 -1.87
N MET A 39 5.22 0.77 -0.96
CA MET A 39 5.99 1.23 0.20
C MET A 39 7.39 0.60 0.25
N THR A 40 8.39 1.38 0.68
CA THR A 40 9.77 0.92 0.88
C THR A 40 9.95 0.05 2.13
N ARG A 41 9.03 0.16 3.09
CA ARG A 41 9.01 -0.60 4.34
C ARG A 41 7.60 -1.09 4.66
N GLU A 42 7.51 -2.01 5.60
CA GLU A 42 6.23 -2.41 6.17
C GLU A 42 5.55 -1.21 6.87
N SER A 43 4.23 -1.13 6.72
CA SER A 43 3.41 -0.15 7.42
C SER A 43 3.35 -0.45 8.92
N THR A 44 3.45 0.60 9.73
CA THR A 44 3.19 0.52 11.16
C THR A 44 1.69 0.27 11.44
N PRO A 45 1.33 -0.28 12.61
CA PRO A 45 -0.08 -0.47 12.98
C PRO A 45 -0.92 0.81 12.90
N ASN A 46 -0.32 1.97 13.26
CA ASN A 46 -0.97 3.27 13.19
C ASN A 46 -1.26 3.72 11.74
N GLU A 47 -0.32 3.50 10.82
CA GLU A 47 -0.51 3.76 9.38
C GLU A 47 -1.61 2.85 8.81
N ILE A 48 -1.60 1.57 9.18
CA ILE A 48 -2.60 0.58 8.76
C ILE A 48 -4.00 1.02 9.19
N ASP A 49 -4.19 1.41 10.46
CA ASP A 49 -5.50 1.82 10.94
C ASP A 49 -5.96 3.17 10.35
N LYS A 50 -5.10 4.18 10.32
CA LYS A 50 -5.43 5.52 9.80
C LYS A 50 -5.79 5.51 8.32
N CYS A 51 -5.06 4.72 7.53
CA CYS A 51 -5.23 4.66 6.08
C CYS A 51 -6.10 3.49 5.63
N LYS A 52 -6.53 2.60 6.54
CA LYS A 52 -7.27 1.37 6.23
C LYS A 52 -6.53 0.54 5.18
N LEU A 53 -5.24 0.28 5.45
CA LEU A 53 -4.36 -0.48 4.56
C LEU A 53 -4.59 -1.98 4.73
N ILE A 54 -4.66 -2.69 3.61
CA ILE A 54 -4.68 -4.15 3.55
C ILE A 54 -3.39 -4.60 2.89
N TYR A 55 -2.62 -5.42 3.59
CA TYR A 55 -1.37 -5.96 3.09
C TYR A 55 -1.60 -6.95 1.95
N CYS A 56 -0.90 -6.76 0.83
CA CYS A 56 -1.02 -7.59 -0.37
C CYS A 56 0.25 -8.41 -0.67
N GLY A 57 1.39 -8.05 -0.09
CA GLY A 57 2.63 -8.82 -0.22
C GLY A 57 3.89 -7.96 -0.29
N HIS A 58 5.04 -8.62 -0.34
CA HIS A 58 6.36 -8.01 -0.47
C HIS A 58 7.10 -8.62 -1.65
N GLY A 59 7.46 -7.80 -2.64
CA GLY A 59 7.98 -8.27 -3.92
C GLY A 59 7.79 -7.26 -5.04
N PHE A 60 7.78 -7.74 -6.28
CA PHE A 60 7.47 -6.93 -7.46
C PHE A 60 5.98 -6.86 -7.73
N PHE A 61 5.52 -5.76 -8.34
CA PHE A 61 4.10 -5.53 -8.59
C PHE A 61 3.46 -6.68 -9.40
N ASP A 62 4.16 -7.18 -10.41
CA ASP A 62 3.70 -8.19 -11.37
C ASP A 62 3.73 -9.62 -10.83
N GLU A 63 4.19 -9.85 -9.60
CA GLU A 63 4.19 -11.19 -9.03
C GLU A 63 2.73 -11.70 -8.83
N PRO A 64 2.44 -12.96 -9.19
CA PRO A 64 1.08 -13.49 -9.16
C PRO A 64 0.41 -13.45 -7.77
N ASN A 65 1.16 -13.70 -6.70
CA ASN A 65 0.68 -13.59 -5.32
C ASN A 65 0.21 -12.17 -4.97
N ILE A 66 0.98 -11.15 -5.35
CA ILE A 66 0.67 -9.73 -5.10
C ILE A 66 -0.54 -9.31 -5.93
N GLN A 67 -0.55 -9.63 -7.23
CA GLN A 67 -1.70 -9.35 -8.10
C GLN A 67 -2.98 -10.03 -7.61
N ASN A 68 -2.90 -11.29 -7.20
CA ASN A 68 -4.06 -12.03 -6.67
C ASN A 68 -4.59 -11.39 -5.38
N ASN A 69 -3.72 -10.99 -4.46
CA ASN A 69 -4.11 -10.35 -3.21
C ASN A 69 -4.70 -8.96 -3.44
N ILE A 70 -4.13 -8.16 -4.33
CA ILE A 70 -4.72 -6.88 -4.74
C ILE A 70 -6.13 -7.15 -5.26
N ASN A 71 -6.26 -7.98 -6.30
CA ASN A 71 -7.54 -8.28 -6.96
C ASN A 71 -8.60 -8.85 -6.00
N LYS A 72 -8.21 -9.68 -5.02
CA LYS A 72 -9.14 -10.19 -4.00
C LYS A 72 -9.79 -9.06 -3.20
N ASN A 73 -9.05 -7.99 -2.91
CA ASN A 73 -9.54 -6.83 -2.18
C ASN A 73 -10.29 -5.81 -3.07
N LEU A 74 -10.29 -6.00 -4.40
CA LEU A 74 -11.01 -5.13 -5.35
C LEU A 74 -12.39 -5.67 -5.72
N ARG A 75 -12.66 -6.94 -5.42
CA ARG A 75 -13.95 -7.59 -5.68
C ARG A 75 -14.95 -7.17 -4.60
N ASP A 76 -15.51 -5.97 -4.77
CA ASP A 76 -16.87 -5.63 -4.31
C ASP A 76 -17.88 -6.13 -5.35
#